data_AF-A0A0G1WQJ9-F1
#
_entry.id   AF-A0A0G1WQJ9-F1
#
_cell.length_a   1.000
_cell.length_b   1.000
_cell.length_c   1.000
_cell.angle_alpha   90.00
_cell.angle_beta   90.00
_cell.angle_gamma   90.00
#
_symmetry.space_group_name_H-M   'P 1'
#
loop_
_entity.id
_entity.type
_entity.pdbx_description
1 polymer ?
#
loop_
_entity_poly.entity_id
_entity_poly.type
_entity_poly.pdbx_seq_one_letter_code
_entity_poly.pdbx_strand_id
1 'polypeptide(L)'
;GTTTPGATFSVQGNGLVSGTLSTAAFIATSSTVTLSGLGIDLLTSIDSSGNLISTSTPTAARYLATSSIASFFPYASSTSFSTSVASTTNLTLGAGSTLAGMIFGTCDIAQTSITASTPAFRNCAAATGITTAYKVFVQATSSLATGVTVPVGAGAGFVIVSASSTAVNTISVEISNLTGGNNTPSGTLNFWAVR
;
A
#
# COMPACT_ATOMS: atom_id res chain seq x y z
N GLY A 1 -52.99 -35.06 -12.66
CA GLY A 1 -53.99 -34.17 -13.29
C GLY A 1 -53.35 -32.84 -13.56
N THR A 2 -53.54 -32.28 -14.75
CA THR A 2 -53.06 -30.93 -15.09
C THR A 2 -54.11 -29.92 -14.63
N THR A 3 -53.95 -29.36 -13.43
CA THR A 3 -54.77 -28.22 -13.01
C THR A 3 -54.10 -26.94 -13.50
N THR A 4 -54.89 -26.02 -14.08
CA THR A 4 -54.42 -24.69 -14.47
C THR A 4 -55.26 -23.67 -13.70
N PRO A 5 -54.84 -23.29 -12.49
CA PRO A 5 -55.57 -22.31 -11.68
C PRO A 5 -55.61 -20.96 -12.41
N GLY A 6 -56.81 -20.40 -12.61
CA GLY A 6 -56.99 -19.14 -13.35
C GLY A 6 -56.59 -17.86 -12.60
N ALA A 7 -56.20 -17.97 -11.32
CA ALA A 7 -55.78 -16.82 -10.51
C ALA A 7 -54.73 -17.19 -9.46
N THR A 8 -55.08 -18.06 -8.50
CA THR A 8 -54.19 -18.41 -7.38
C THR A 8 -54.14 -19.90 -7.17
N PHE A 9 -52.92 -20.42 -7.09
CA PHE A 9 -52.64 -21.76 -6.58
C PHE A 9 -52.00 -21.62 -5.21
N SER A 10 -52.65 -22.14 -4.18
CA SER A 10 -52.12 -22.11 -2.82
C SER A 10 -51.83 -23.52 -2.34
N VAL A 11 -50.62 -23.74 -1.85
CA VAL A 11 -50.21 -24.97 -1.17
C VAL A 11 -50.01 -24.62 0.29
N GLN A 12 -50.70 -25.32 1.19
CA GLN A 12 -50.42 -25.25 2.61
C GLN A 12 -49.44 -26.38 2.96
N GLY A 13 -48.25 -26.02 3.43
CA GLY A 13 -47.16 -26.96 3.68
C GLY A 13 -46.10 -26.98 2.57
N ASN A 14 -45.50 -28.13 2.32
CA ASN A 14 -44.38 -28.27 1.39
C ASN A 14 -44.87 -28.51 -0.05
N GLY A 15 -44.40 -27.70 -1.00
CA GLY A 15 -44.60 -27.93 -2.43
C GLY A 15 -43.34 -28.53 -3.07
N LEU A 16 -43.48 -29.64 -3.78
CA LEU A 16 -42.42 -30.19 -4.64
C LEU A 16 -42.77 -29.92 -6.10
N VAL A 17 -41.88 -29.23 -6.81
CA VAL A 17 -41.98 -29.04 -8.27
C VAL A 17 -40.93 -29.95 -8.92
N SER A 18 -41.38 -31.04 -9.56
CA SER A 18 -40.49 -32.02 -10.23
C SER A 18 -39.98 -31.53 -11.61
N GLY A 19 -39.86 -30.22 -11.79
CA GLY A 19 -39.50 -29.56 -13.04
C GLY A 19 -39.16 -28.09 -12.80
N THR A 20 -39.15 -27.27 -13.86
CA THR A 20 -38.82 -25.84 -13.75
C THR A 20 -40.00 -25.05 -13.17
N LEU A 21 -39.73 -24.25 -12.14
CA LEU A 21 -40.64 -23.20 -11.67
C LEU A 21 -40.29 -21.89 -12.39
N SER A 22 -41.19 -21.40 -13.24
CA SER A 22 -41.10 -20.06 -13.83
C SER A 22 -42.10 -19.15 -13.13
N THR A 23 -41.61 -18.04 -12.57
CA THR A 23 -42.43 -17.05 -11.86
C THR A 23 -41.98 -15.65 -12.24
N ALA A 24 -42.92 -14.69 -12.27
CA ALA A 24 -42.57 -13.29 -12.48
C ALA A 24 -41.76 -12.71 -11.30
N ALA A 25 -42.05 -13.17 -10.08
CA ALA A 25 -41.29 -12.88 -8.89
C ALA A 25 -41.27 -14.10 -7.96
N PHE A 26 -40.10 -14.43 -7.43
CA PHE A 26 -39.94 -15.39 -6.35
C PHE A 26 -39.63 -14.63 -5.06
N ILE A 27 -40.58 -14.62 -4.13
CA ILE A 27 -40.44 -13.94 -2.83
C ILE A 27 -40.42 -15.02 -1.74
N ALA A 28 -39.23 -15.23 -1.16
CA ALA A 28 -39.11 -16.03 0.05
C ALA A 28 -39.32 -15.13 1.26
N THR A 29 -40.39 -15.34 2.01
CA THR A 29 -40.68 -14.60 3.26
C THR A 29 -39.94 -15.15 4.48
N SER A 30 -39.22 -16.26 4.30
CA SER A 30 -38.31 -16.82 5.31
C SER A 30 -36.99 -16.04 5.34
N SER A 31 -36.24 -16.17 6.43
CA SER A 31 -34.91 -15.56 6.55
C SER A 31 -33.84 -16.19 5.62
N THR A 32 -34.13 -17.34 5.01
CA THR A 32 -33.17 -18.10 4.18
C THR A 32 -33.81 -18.75 2.96
N VAL A 33 -33.03 -18.88 1.89
CA VAL A 33 -33.30 -19.71 0.70
C VAL A 33 -32.10 -20.63 0.51
N THR A 34 -32.33 -21.95 0.50
CA THR A 34 -31.27 -22.95 0.31
C THR A 34 -31.25 -23.42 -1.13
N LEU A 35 -30.13 -23.24 -1.82
CA LEU A 35 -29.90 -23.69 -3.19
C LEU A 35 -28.99 -24.93 -3.16
N SER A 36 -29.60 -26.12 -3.18
CA SER A 36 -28.88 -27.40 -3.16
C SER A 36 -28.39 -27.78 -4.56
N GLY A 37 -27.16 -28.29 -4.67
CA GLY A 37 -26.55 -28.67 -5.96
C GLY A 37 -25.70 -27.58 -6.62
N LEU A 38 -25.49 -26.45 -5.95
CA LEU A 38 -24.41 -25.53 -6.30
C LEU A 38 -23.06 -26.17 -5.94
N GLY A 39 -22.03 -25.96 -6.77
CA GLY A 39 -20.69 -26.43 -6.47
C GLY A 39 -20.19 -25.90 -5.12
N ILE A 40 -19.40 -26.68 -4.40
CA ILE A 40 -18.95 -26.35 -3.04
C ILE A 40 -17.99 -25.16 -2.95
N ASP A 41 -17.45 -24.70 -4.09
CA ASP A 41 -16.47 -23.60 -4.19
C ASP A 41 -17.03 -22.35 -4.91
N LEU A 42 -18.35 -22.22 -4.95
CA LEU A 42 -19.02 -21.27 -5.83
C LEU A 42 -19.66 -20.13 -5.04
N LEU A 43 -19.03 -18.95 -5.08
CA LEU A 43 -19.69 -17.71 -4.67
C LEU A 43 -20.78 -17.42 -5.70
N THR A 44 -22.04 -17.40 -5.28
CA THR A 44 -23.16 -17.01 -6.14
C THR A 44 -22.94 -15.57 -6.62
N SER A 45 -22.77 -15.40 -7.93
CA SER A 45 -22.64 -14.07 -8.53
C SER A 45 -23.95 -13.67 -9.21
N ILE A 46 -24.22 -12.37 -9.23
CA ILE A 46 -25.31 -11.77 -10.00
C ILE A 46 -24.68 -11.18 -11.25
N ASP A 47 -25.12 -11.60 -12.44
CA ASP A 47 -24.64 -11.03 -13.69
C ASP A 47 -25.12 -9.57 -13.88
N SER A 48 -24.69 -8.91 -14.96
CA SER A 48 -25.09 -7.53 -15.27
C SER A 48 -26.60 -7.35 -15.53
N SER A 49 -27.34 -8.46 -15.70
CA SER A 49 -28.78 -8.49 -15.93
C SER A 49 -29.57 -8.88 -14.68
N GLY A 50 -28.90 -9.09 -13.53
CA GLY A 50 -29.58 -9.43 -12.28
C GLY A 50 -29.80 -10.94 -12.07
N ASN A 51 -29.24 -11.82 -12.90
CA ASN A 51 -29.44 -13.26 -12.77
C ASN A 51 -28.42 -13.89 -11.82
N LEU A 52 -28.87 -14.79 -10.94
CA LEU A 52 -27.97 -15.66 -10.17
C LEU A 52 -27.34 -16.70 -11.11
N ILE A 53 -26.03 -16.63 -11.26
CA ILE A 53 -25.26 -17.55 -12.10
C ILE A 53 -24.28 -18.37 -11.26
N SER A 54 -24.14 -19.64 -11.65
CA SER A 54 -23.06 -20.51 -11.16
C SER A 54 -21.84 -20.28 -12.05
N THR A 55 -20.83 -19.54 -11.56
CA THR A 55 -19.51 -19.41 -12.21
C THR A 55 -18.39 -19.98 -11.35
N SER A 56 -17.47 -20.73 -11.96
CA SER A 56 -16.21 -21.18 -11.33
C SER A 56 -15.16 -20.06 -11.22
N THR A 57 -15.45 -18.85 -11.72
CA THR A 57 -14.59 -17.67 -11.66
C THR A 57 -15.37 -16.43 -11.22
N PRO A 58 -15.86 -16.37 -9.97
CA PRO A 58 -16.62 -15.22 -9.49
C PRO A 58 -15.73 -13.98 -9.40
N THR A 59 -16.10 -12.92 -10.11
CA THR A 59 -15.48 -11.60 -10.01
C THR A 59 -16.36 -10.68 -9.16
N ALA A 60 -16.01 -10.48 -7.88
CA ALA A 60 -16.72 -9.49 -7.08
C ALA A 60 -16.05 -8.12 -7.23
N ALA A 61 -16.79 -7.14 -7.74
CA ALA A 61 -16.30 -5.77 -7.89
C ALA A 61 -16.22 -5.02 -6.54
N ARG A 62 -16.93 -5.49 -5.51
CA ARG A 62 -16.96 -4.85 -4.19
C ARG A 62 -17.17 -5.88 -3.09
N TYR A 63 -16.16 -6.07 -2.24
CA TYR A 63 -16.29 -6.77 -0.97
C TYR A 63 -16.50 -5.74 0.14
N LEU A 64 -17.71 -5.68 0.70
CA LEU A 64 -18.00 -4.84 1.87
C LEU A 64 -18.06 -5.74 3.10
N ALA A 65 -16.93 -5.92 3.78
CA ALA A 65 -16.90 -6.62 5.05
C ALA A 65 -17.46 -5.68 6.15
N THR A 66 -18.66 -5.97 6.64
CA THR A 66 -19.26 -5.26 7.79
C THR A 66 -18.86 -5.88 9.14
N SER A 67 -17.98 -6.90 9.11
CA SER A 67 -17.46 -7.57 10.29
C SER A 67 -16.25 -6.80 10.86
N SER A 68 -16.07 -6.85 12.17
CA SER A 68 -14.89 -6.32 12.88
C SER A 68 -13.64 -7.20 12.70
N ILE A 69 -13.71 -8.26 11.89
CA ILE A 69 -12.60 -9.15 11.57
C ILE A 69 -12.20 -8.89 10.11
N ALA A 70 -10.91 -8.62 9.89
CA ALA A 70 -10.36 -8.28 8.58
C ALA A 70 -10.76 -9.32 7.51
N SER A 71 -11.24 -8.84 6.36
CA SER A 71 -11.47 -9.68 5.19
C SER A 71 -10.17 -10.34 4.74
N PHE A 72 -10.12 -11.67 4.74
CA PHE A 72 -8.96 -12.47 4.36
C PHE A 72 -9.08 -12.89 2.89
N PHE A 73 -8.12 -12.49 2.05
CA PHE A 73 -8.03 -12.88 0.63
C PHE A 73 -6.82 -13.79 0.40
N PRO A 74 -6.92 -15.11 0.69
CA PRO A 74 -5.77 -16.02 0.69
C PRO A 74 -5.12 -16.27 -0.68
N TYR A 75 -5.77 -15.89 -1.78
CA TYR A 75 -5.34 -16.22 -3.15
C TYR A 75 -5.41 -15.05 -4.14
N ALA A 76 -5.37 -13.81 -3.66
CA ALA A 76 -5.22 -12.67 -4.56
C ALA A 76 -3.74 -12.51 -4.94
N SER A 77 -3.33 -13.10 -6.08
CA SER A 77 -1.97 -12.94 -6.62
C SER A 77 -1.64 -11.49 -7.01
N SER A 78 -2.65 -10.62 -7.07
CA SER A 78 -2.50 -9.18 -7.26
C SER A 78 -3.64 -8.42 -6.58
N THR A 79 -3.48 -8.07 -5.31
CA THR A 79 -4.24 -6.96 -4.73
C THR A 79 -3.57 -5.65 -5.16
N SER A 80 -4.18 -4.93 -6.10
CA SER A 80 -3.75 -3.56 -6.40
C SER A 80 -4.62 -2.58 -5.64
N PHE A 81 -4.00 -1.68 -4.88
CA PHE A 81 -4.69 -0.53 -4.31
C PHE A 81 -4.82 0.51 -5.42
N SER A 82 -6.01 0.59 -6.04
CA SER A 82 -6.24 1.46 -7.21
C SER A 82 -6.32 2.96 -6.87
N THR A 83 -6.21 3.36 -5.60
CA THR A 83 -6.20 4.76 -5.18
C THR A 83 -4.87 5.06 -4.48
N SER A 84 -3.84 5.33 -5.30
CA SER A 84 -2.52 5.96 -5.14
C SER A 84 -1.79 6.15 -3.79
N VAL A 85 -2.27 5.68 -2.65
CA VAL A 85 -1.54 5.73 -1.37
C VAL A 85 -2.02 4.60 -0.45
N ALA A 86 -1.12 3.65 -0.14
CA ALA A 86 -1.31 2.79 1.00
C ALA A 86 -1.06 3.63 2.27
N SER A 87 -2.14 4.09 2.93
CA SER A 87 -2.04 4.69 4.26
C SER A 87 -1.77 3.58 5.28
N THR A 88 -0.50 3.21 5.46
CA THR A 88 -0.12 2.25 6.50
C THR A 88 0.07 3.00 7.82
N THR A 89 -0.95 3.02 8.68
CA THR A 89 -0.71 3.35 10.10
C THR A 89 0.22 2.33 10.75
N ASN A 90 0.32 1.11 10.19
CA ASN A 90 1.10 -0.01 10.71
C ASN A 90 1.55 -0.95 9.56
N LEU A 91 2.80 -0.86 9.10
CA LEU A 91 3.42 -1.91 8.26
C LEU A 91 4.16 -2.87 9.19
N THR A 92 3.75 -4.15 9.24
CA THR A 92 4.44 -5.18 10.02
C THR A 92 5.26 -6.08 9.09
N LEU A 93 6.58 -6.12 9.25
CA LEU A 93 7.42 -7.19 8.72
C LEU A 93 7.65 -8.20 9.85
N GLY A 94 6.95 -9.34 9.80
CA GLY A 94 7.09 -10.42 10.78
C GLY A 94 6.28 -10.23 12.07
N ALA A 95 6.58 -11.08 13.05
CA ALA A 95 5.78 -11.29 14.26
C ALA A 95 5.97 -10.23 15.36
N GLY A 96 5.60 -8.98 15.09
CA GLY A 96 5.19 -8.07 16.18
C GLY A 96 5.93 -6.76 16.33
N SER A 97 6.16 -6.02 15.27
CA SER A 97 6.28 -4.55 15.40
C SER A 97 5.66 -3.86 14.20
N THR A 98 4.76 -2.93 14.49
CA THR A 98 4.16 -2.06 13.48
C THR A 98 5.08 -0.86 13.26
N LEU A 99 5.56 -0.66 12.03
CA LEU A 99 6.22 0.58 11.64
C LEU A 99 5.12 1.63 11.47
N ALA A 100 4.82 2.37 12.55
CA ALA A 100 3.87 3.46 12.51
C ALA A 100 4.53 4.69 11.86
N GLY A 101 4.17 4.96 10.60
CA GLY A 101 4.60 6.18 9.90
C GLY A 101 6.08 6.20 9.53
N MET A 102 6.54 5.20 8.77
CA MET A 102 7.83 5.27 8.10
C MET A 102 7.67 5.93 6.72
N ILE A 103 8.43 6.99 6.46
CA ILE A 103 8.52 7.64 5.16
C ILE A 103 9.90 7.36 4.58
N PHE A 104 9.96 6.92 3.34
CA PHE A 104 11.19 6.81 2.57
C PHE A 104 11.11 7.74 1.38
N GLY A 105 12.25 8.27 0.96
CA GLY A 105 12.32 9.15 -0.19
C GLY A 105 13.74 9.58 -0.49
N THR A 106 13.83 10.59 -1.33
CA THR A 106 15.10 11.21 -1.71
C THR A 106 15.09 12.69 -1.34
N CYS A 107 16.26 13.22 -1.06
CA CYS A 107 16.45 14.65 -0.84
C CYS A 107 17.75 15.11 -1.50
N ASP A 108 17.81 16.36 -1.93
CA ASP A 108 18.97 16.90 -2.65
C ASP A 108 19.80 17.84 -1.79
N ILE A 109 21.12 17.70 -1.85
CA ILE A 109 22.05 18.52 -1.07
C ILE A 109 22.32 19.86 -1.75
N ALA A 110 22.20 20.94 -0.98
CA ALA A 110 22.58 22.28 -1.42
C ALA A 110 24.09 22.38 -1.68
N GLN A 111 24.45 22.78 -2.91
CA GLN A 111 25.82 22.86 -3.40
C GLN A 111 26.59 24.03 -2.78
N THR A 112 27.22 23.79 -1.64
CA THR A 112 28.15 24.75 -1.02
C THR A 112 29.44 24.07 -0.60
N SER A 113 30.57 24.67 -0.97
CA SER A 113 31.92 24.12 -0.72
C SER A 113 32.12 23.83 0.76
N ILE A 114 32.72 22.68 1.06
CA ILE A 114 33.16 22.28 2.40
C ILE A 114 34.69 22.33 2.41
N THR A 115 35.26 23.04 3.39
CA THR A 115 36.71 23.11 3.57
C THR A 115 37.28 21.71 3.82
N ALA A 116 38.46 21.42 3.27
CA ALA A 116 39.12 20.13 3.45
C ALA A 116 39.23 19.74 4.94
N SER A 117 38.95 18.48 5.24
CA SER A 117 39.05 17.88 6.58
C SER A 117 38.16 18.54 7.64
N THR A 118 37.09 19.24 7.23
CA THR A 118 36.12 19.84 8.16
C THR A 118 34.71 19.27 7.93
N PRO A 119 33.91 19.10 8.99
CA PRO A 119 32.48 18.87 8.87
C PRO A 119 31.73 20.18 8.61
N ALA A 120 30.63 20.10 7.88
CA ALA A 120 29.69 21.21 7.76
C ALA A 120 28.24 20.72 7.61
N PHE A 121 27.31 21.47 8.20
CA PHE A 121 25.88 21.20 8.04
C PHE A 121 25.40 21.63 6.66
N ARG A 122 24.61 20.79 6.01
CA ARG A 122 23.97 21.03 4.72
C ARG A 122 22.52 20.65 4.80
N ASN A 123 21.67 21.51 4.26
CA ASN A 123 20.25 21.19 4.13
C ASN A 123 20.05 20.33 2.89
N CYS A 124 19.38 19.20 3.12
CA CYS A 124 18.83 18.33 2.11
C CYS A 124 17.38 18.77 1.85
N ALA A 125 17.14 19.34 0.68
CA ALA A 125 15.83 19.84 0.28
C ALA A 125 14.95 18.73 -0.29
N ALA A 126 13.66 18.99 -0.44
CA ALA A 126 12.67 18.06 -1.03
C ALA A 126 12.44 16.75 -0.24
N ALA A 127 12.75 16.72 1.05
CA ALA A 127 12.48 15.58 1.94
C ALA A 127 10.99 15.48 2.33
N THR A 128 10.13 15.33 1.33
CA THR A 128 8.67 15.51 1.42
C THR A 128 8.03 14.58 2.45
N GLY A 129 7.15 15.14 3.29
CA GLY A 129 6.38 14.40 4.29
C GLY A 129 7.04 14.31 5.65
N ILE A 130 8.32 14.71 5.78
CA ILE A 130 9.01 14.75 7.07
C ILE A 130 8.57 15.97 7.90
N THR A 131 8.42 15.77 9.21
CA THR A 131 8.24 16.83 10.21
C THR A 131 9.41 16.86 11.19
N THR A 132 9.53 17.91 12.00
CA THR A 132 10.60 18.08 13.00
C THR A 132 10.59 17.03 14.12
N ALA A 133 9.51 16.26 14.26
CA ALA A 133 9.40 15.20 15.25
C ALA A 133 10.09 13.90 14.81
N TYR A 134 10.43 13.75 13.53
CA TYR A 134 10.85 12.47 12.98
C TYR A 134 12.34 12.22 13.19
N LYS A 135 12.68 10.97 13.50
CA LYS A 135 14.07 10.46 13.51
C LYS A 135 14.42 10.02 12.10
N VAL A 136 15.57 10.49 11.60
CA VAL A 136 15.95 10.30 10.20
C VAL A 136 17.25 9.52 10.11
N PHE A 137 17.26 8.53 9.23
CA PHE A 137 18.47 7.89 8.72
C PHE A 137 18.66 8.32 7.26
N VAL A 138 19.89 8.64 6.88
CA VAL A 138 20.23 9.03 5.51
C VAL A 138 21.37 8.17 4.99
N GLN A 139 21.37 7.93 3.68
CA GLN A 139 22.42 7.21 3.00
C GLN A 139 22.94 8.03 1.81
N ALA A 140 24.26 8.20 1.76
CA ALA A 140 24.94 8.78 0.61
C ALA A 140 24.71 7.90 -0.63
N THR A 141 24.39 8.52 -1.76
CA THR A 141 24.40 7.85 -3.06
C THR A 141 25.72 8.07 -3.77
N SER A 142 25.99 7.30 -4.82
CA SER A 142 27.17 7.47 -5.67
C SER A 142 27.29 8.87 -6.28
N SER A 143 26.19 9.63 -6.33
CA SER A 143 26.19 10.98 -6.89
C SER A 143 26.94 12.00 -6.04
N LEU A 144 27.05 11.81 -4.71
CA LEU A 144 27.53 12.82 -3.76
C LEU A 144 28.95 13.33 -4.04
N ALA A 145 29.81 12.49 -4.63
CA ALA A 145 31.20 12.81 -4.96
C ALA A 145 31.44 13.02 -6.47
N THR A 146 30.38 13.16 -7.27
CA THR A 146 30.51 13.37 -8.72
C THR A 146 31.25 14.68 -9.00
N GLY A 147 32.30 14.62 -9.82
CA GLY A 147 33.08 15.81 -10.19
C GLY A 147 34.11 16.27 -9.14
N VAL A 148 34.28 15.52 -8.05
CA VAL A 148 35.30 15.78 -7.03
C VAL A 148 36.66 15.30 -7.52
N THR A 149 37.67 16.18 -7.49
CA THR A 149 39.06 15.81 -7.73
C THR A 149 39.76 15.53 -6.40
N VAL A 150 40.23 14.30 -6.21
CA VAL A 150 40.91 13.88 -4.97
C VAL A 150 42.43 13.81 -5.24
N PRO A 151 43.27 14.59 -4.53
CA PRO A 151 44.72 14.50 -4.62
C PRO A 151 45.22 13.11 -4.19
N VAL A 152 46.39 12.73 -4.71
CA VAL A 152 47.02 11.43 -4.42
C VAL A 152 47.26 11.31 -2.91
N GLY A 153 46.67 10.30 -2.27
CA GLY A 153 46.79 10.05 -0.82
C GLY A 153 45.72 10.68 0.06
N ALA A 154 44.75 11.42 -0.49
CA ALA A 154 43.58 11.92 0.26
C ALA A 154 42.45 10.87 0.37
N GLY A 155 41.52 11.11 1.30
CA GLY A 155 40.39 10.23 1.56
C GLY A 155 39.34 10.23 0.43
N ALA A 156 38.62 9.12 0.31
CA ALA A 156 37.66 8.91 -0.77
C ALA A 156 36.32 9.64 -0.51
N GLY A 157 36.29 10.95 -0.77
CA GLY A 157 35.03 11.69 -0.91
C GLY A 157 34.47 12.30 0.37
N PHE A 158 33.14 12.22 0.49
CA PHE A 158 32.36 12.82 1.58
C PHE A 158 31.77 11.74 2.48
N VAL A 159 31.74 12.01 3.79
CA VAL A 159 31.11 11.13 4.78
C VAL A 159 29.95 11.87 5.43
N ILE A 160 28.80 11.20 5.54
CA ILE A 160 27.69 11.72 6.35
C ILE A 160 27.94 11.33 7.80
N VAL A 161 28.08 12.33 8.66
CA VAL A 161 28.39 12.18 10.08
C VAL A 161 27.10 12.06 10.90
N SER A 162 26.12 12.91 10.59
CA SER A 162 24.84 12.96 11.30
C SER A 162 23.73 13.49 10.38
N ALA A 163 22.47 13.20 10.75
CA ALA A 163 21.30 13.73 10.07
C ALA A 163 20.17 14.01 11.07
N SER A 164 19.42 15.08 10.83
CA SER A 164 18.32 15.49 11.70
C SER A 164 17.23 16.20 10.90
N SER A 165 15.98 15.96 11.27
CA SER A 165 14.84 16.72 10.75
C SER A 165 14.72 18.05 11.49
N THR A 166 15.20 19.13 10.88
CA THR A 166 15.23 20.46 11.51
C THR A 166 14.05 21.34 11.11
N ALA A 167 13.36 21.03 10.01
CA ALA A 167 12.17 21.73 9.54
C ALA A 167 11.29 20.79 8.70
N VAL A 168 10.05 21.22 8.45
CA VAL A 168 9.14 20.48 7.55
C VAL A 168 9.81 20.34 6.17
N ASN A 169 9.74 19.13 5.62
CA ASN A 169 10.31 18.77 4.32
C ASN A 169 11.83 19.01 4.17
N THR A 170 12.58 19.12 5.28
CA THR A 170 14.01 19.43 5.27
C THR A 170 14.77 18.53 6.24
N ILE A 171 15.85 17.92 5.75
CA ILE A 171 16.80 17.18 6.59
C ILE A 171 18.11 17.98 6.63
N SER A 172 18.59 18.34 7.81
CA SER A 172 19.96 18.82 7.98
C SER A 172 20.89 17.62 8.09
N VAL A 173 21.92 17.56 7.25
CA VAL A 173 22.97 16.53 7.31
C VAL A 173 24.31 17.17 7.59
N GLU A 174 25.10 16.57 8.46
CA GLU A 174 26.49 16.95 8.68
C GLU A 174 27.38 16.13 7.76
N ILE A 175 28.17 16.81 6.92
CA ILE A 175 29.01 16.15 5.93
C ILE A 175 30.47 16.52 6.22
N SER A 176 31.33 15.51 6.34
CA SER A 176 32.78 15.66 6.42
C SER A 176 33.42 15.52 5.05
N ASN A 177 34.30 16.46 4.70
CA ASN A 177 35.06 16.43 3.45
C ASN A 177 36.44 15.79 3.66
N LEU A 178 36.64 14.57 3.14
CA LEU A 178 37.90 13.84 3.26
C LEU A 178 38.80 13.95 2.01
N THR A 179 38.40 14.74 1.02
CA THR A 179 39.01 14.79 -0.31
C THR A 179 40.36 15.49 -0.36
N GLY A 180 40.87 16.05 0.74
CA GLY A 180 42.15 16.77 0.78
C GLY A 180 42.15 18.17 0.14
N GLY A 181 41.02 18.61 -0.42
CA GLY A 181 40.83 19.95 -0.98
C GLY A 181 39.42 20.47 -0.72
N ASN A 182 39.20 21.77 -0.89
CA ASN A 182 37.87 22.36 -0.77
C ASN A 182 36.99 21.86 -1.91
N ASN A 183 35.93 21.13 -1.60
CA ASN A 183 35.08 20.49 -2.59
C ASN A 183 33.60 20.68 -2.22
N THR A 184 32.76 20.73 -3.24
CA THR A 184 31.31 20.93 -3.08
C THR A 184 30.60 19.60 -3.27
N PRO A 185 29.96 19.03 -2.23
CA PRO A 185 29.11 17.87 -2.43
C PRO A 185 27.91 18.27 -3.28
N SER A 186 27.58 17.45 -4.27
CA SER A 186 26.41 17.63 -5.10
C SER A 186 25.80 16.28 -5.35
N GLY A 187 24.50 16.15 -5.12
CA GLY A 187 23.78 14.91 -5.39
C GLY A 187 22.59 14.71 -4.48
N THR A 188 22.01 13.54 -4.64
CA THR A 188 20.80 13.11 -3.96
C THR A 188 21.16 12.12 -2.85
N LEU A 189 20.48 12.22 -1.71
CA LEU A 189 20.55 11.25 -0.62
C LEU A 189 19.26 10.44 -0.57
N ASN A 190 19.36 9.17 -0.18
CA ASN A 190 18.19 8.41 0.26
C ASN A 190 17.93 8.70 1.73
N PHE A 191 16.67 8.81 2.14
CA PHE A 191 16.30 8.94 3.54
C PHE A 191 15.21 7.95 3.95
N TRP A 192 15.22 7.62 5.23
CA TRP A 192 14.16 6.94 5.95
C TRP A 192 13.86 7.72 7.21
N ALA A 193 12.61 8.08 7.41
CA ALA A 193 12.16 8.85 8.55
C ALA A 193 11.06 8.07 9.29
N VAL A 194 11.19 7.99 10.60
CA VAL A 194 10.20 7.38 11.49
C VAL A 194 9.73 8.41 12.49
N ARG A 195 8.44 8.36 12.85
CA ARG A 195 7.88 9.12 13.96
C ARG A 195 8.61 8.84 15.29
#